data_AF-A0A1W9XGZ5-F1
#
_entry.id   AF-A0A1W9XGZ5-F1
#
_cell.length_a   1.000
_cell.length_b   1.000
_cell.length_c   1.000
_cell.angle_alpha   90.00
_cell.angle_beta   90.00
_cell.angle_gamma   90.00
#
_symmetry.space_group_name_H-M   'P 1'
#
loop_
_entity.id
_entity.type
_entity.pdbx_description
1 polymer ?
#
loop_
_entity_poly.entity_id
_entity_poly.type
_entity_poly.pdbx_seq_one_letter_code
_entity_poly.pdbx_strand_id
1 'polypeptide(L)'
;MKSPLKNSQSGFTLIEIIVTLVTASVLGTMMYSYASSSFSQSSLQIARLKDSLELHAVMENIISDYENHLESTAQWEAGHAYVAGDIVTPTTQNGYRYVCVTSGTSHATTEPIWKTTWSAAPDFGVSDITDGSVIWKEALSTLKNQVEANAYGTYSVVSDETKFIKFKPDGANFKEDDAGMADGDPATILKVTITNEEGGRLTSLFTITD
;
A
#
# COMPACT_ATOMS: atom_id res chain seq x y z
N MET A 1 74.56 37.23 49.93
CA MET A 1 73.30 37.13 49.14
C MET A 1 73.20 35.73 48.58
N LYS A 2 72.23 34.93 49.04
CA LYS A 2 71.63 33.79 48.34
C LYS A 2 70.47 33.27 49.21
N SER A 3 69.26 33.58 48.76
CA SER A 3 68.00 33.07 49.31
C SER A 3 67.82 31.60 48.90
N PRO A 4 67.45 30.70 49.81
CA PRO A 4 67.02 29.37 49.40
C PRO A 4 65.57 29.44 48.90
N LEU A 5 65.39 29.11 47.63
CA LEU A 5 64.08 28.90 47.01
C LEU A 5 63.42 27.68 47.68
N LYS A 6 62.25 27.90 48.29
CA LYS A 6 61.40 26.86 48.87
C LYS A 6 60.85 25.99 47.73
N ASN A 7 61.42 24.79 47.57
CA ASN A 7 60.95 23.81 46.61
C ASN A 7 59.70 23.11 47.17
N SER A 8 58.52 23.51 46.73
CA SER A 8 57.27 22.85 47.06
C SER A 8 57.06 21.67 46.11
N GLN A 9 57.60 20.51 46.44
CA GLN A 9 57.21 19.28 45.75
C GLN A 9 55.81 18.88 46.19
N SER A 10 54.82 19.24 45.37
CA SER A 10 53.45 18.74 45.47
C SER A 10 53.43 17.28 45.00
N GLY A 11 53.67 16.35 45.92
CA GLY A 11 53.53 14.91 45.67
C GLY A 11 52.06 14.52 45.67
N PHE A 12 51.64 13.76 44.65
CA PHE A 12 50.31 13.17 44.58
C PHE A 12 50.08 12.25 45.77
N THR A 13 48.97 12.45 46.49
CA THR A 13 48.62 11.59 47.62
C THR A 13 47.98 10.29 47.09
N LEU A 14 48.29 9.15 47.72
CA LEU A 14 47.71 7.85 47.35
C LEU A 14 46.16 7.90 47.31
N ILE A 15 45.57 8.67 48.22
CA ILE A 15 44.11 8.82 48.31
C ILE A 15 43.50 9.55 47.11
N GLU A 16 44.18 10.53 46.53
CA GLU A 16 43.71 11.26 45.35
C GLU A 16 43.66 10.34 44.11
N ILE A 17 44.66 9.48 43.96
CA ILE A 17 44.69 8.47 42.89
C ILE A 17 43.53 7.47 43.05
N ILE A 18 43.27 7.02 44.28
CA ILE A 18 42.16 6.08 44.55
C ILE A 18 40.81 6.75 44.27
N VAL A 19 40.61 7.97 44.75
CA VAL A 19 39.33 8.70 44.58
C VAL A 19 39.06 9.03 43.12
N THR A 20 40.06 9.45 42.35
CA THR A 20 39.91 9.74 40.91
C THR A 20 39.62 8.48 40.10
N LEU A 21 40.26 7.35 40.40
CA LEU A 21 39.96 6.07 39.74
C LEU A 21 38.54 5.58 40.01
N VAL A 22 38.09 5.66 41.27
CA VAL A 22 36.73 5.24 41.65
C VAL A 22 35.69 6.13 40.98
N THR A 23 35.86 7.45 41.04
CA THR A 23 34.93 8.39 40.38
C THR A 23 34.93 8.20 38.86
N ALA A 24 36.09 8.02 38.22
CA ALA A 24 36.17 7.73 36.78
C ALA A 24 35.47 6.42 36.41
N SER A 25 35.59 5.36 37.23
CA SER A 25 34.93 4.08 36.98
C SER A 25 33.40 4.18 37.07
N VAL A 26 32.89 4.85 38.10
CA VAL A 26 31.44 5.04 38.28
C VAL A 26 30.86 5.88 37.13
N LEU A 27 31.51 7.01 36.80
CA LEU A 27 31.08 7.86 35.69
C LEU A 27 31.16 7.12 34.35
N GLY A 28 32.19 6.31 34.12
CA GLY A 28 32.34 5.49 32.92
C GLY A 28 31.21 4.46 32.75
N THR A 29 30.81 3.77 33.84
CA THR A 29 29.70 2.80 33.78
C THR A 29 28.34 3.44 33.52
N MET A 30 28.09 4.62 34.10
CA MET A 30 26.88 5.40 33.79
C MET A 30 26.89 5.87 32.34
N MET A 31 28.01 6.39 31.85
CA MET A 31 28.14 6.85 30.46
C MET A 31 27.91 5.69 29.47
N TYR A 32 28.45 4.50 29.73
CA TYR A 32 28.24 3.32 28.89
C TYR A 32 26.76 2.91 28.83
N SER A 33 26.09 2.85 29.98
CA SER A 33 24.68 2.46 30.08
C SER A 33 23.74 3.39 29.30
N TYR A 34 23.99 4.70 29.38
CA TYR A 34 23.17 5.70 28.69
C TYR A 34 23.55 5.87 27.21
N ALA A 35 24.84 6.00 26.89
CA ALA A 35 25.26 6.22 25.50
C ALA A 35 25.02 5.01 24.60
N SER A 36 25.16 3.79 25.14
CA SER A 36 24.94 2.55 24.38
C SER A 36 23.47 2.36 23.98
N SER A 37 22.53 2.76 24.82
CA SER A 37 21.09 2.61 24.55
C SER A 37 20.57 3.70 23.60
N SER A 38 20.98 4.96 23.79
CA SER A 38 20.57 6.08 22.94
C SER A 38 21.04 5.93 21.48
N PHE A 39 22.29 5.50 21.27
CA PHE A 39 22.84 5.36 19.90
C PHE A 39 22.20 4.21 19.12
N SER A 40 21.95 3.08 19.79
CA SER A 40 21.40 1.88 19.14
C SER A 40 19.94 2.07 18.74
N GLN A 41 19.14 2.73 19.59
CA GLN A 41 17.72 2.94 19.31
C GLN A 41 17.49 3.88 18.13
N SER A 42 18.26 4.97 17.99
CA SER A 42 18.13 5.96 16.90
C SER A 42 18.12 5.35 15.49
N SER A 43 18.95 4.34 15.26
CA SER A 43 19.02 3.67 13.96
C SER A 43 17.77 2.83 13.64
N LEU A 44 17.15 2.23 14.66
CA LEU A 44 15.91 1.45 14.51
C LEU A 44 14.73 2.35 14.15
N GLN A 45 14.66 3.57 14.70
CA GLN A 45 13.60 4.50 14.33
C GLN A 45 13.72 4.93 12.86
N ILE A 46 14.94 5.12 12.36
CA ILE A 46 15.15 5.46 10.94
C ILE A 46 14.81 4.26 10.04
N ALA A 47 15.18 3.04 10.43
CA ALA A 47 14.82 1.82 9.69
C ALA A 47 13.31 1.68 9.54
N ARG A 48 12.55 1.76 10.64
CA ARG A 48 11.08 1.70 10.62
C ARG A 48 10.43 2.78 9.77
N LEU A 49 11.01 3.99 9.75
CA LEU A 49 10.51 5.06 8.89
C LEU A 49 10.72 4.73 7.42
N LYS A 50 11.86 4.16 7.04
CA LYS A 50 12.10 3.71 5.66
C LYS A 50 11.10 2.65 5.26
N ASP A 51 10.90 1.64 6.09
CA ASP A 51 9.97 0.54 5.81
C ASP A 51 8.52 1.04 5.71
N SER A 52 8.16 2.07 6.48
CA SER A 52 6.87 2.77 6.34
C SER A 52 6.78 3.55 5.03
N LEU A 53 7.83 4.28 4.65
CA LEU A 53 7.85 5.06 3.40
C LEU A 53 7.80 4.16 2.16
N GLU A 54 8.47 3.02 2.17
CA GLU A 54 8.39 2.03 1.09
C GLU A 54 6.96 1.50 0.92
N LEU A 55 6.28 1.18 2.03
CA LEU A 55 4.88 0.76 1.99
C LEU A 55 3.96 1.87 1.44
N HIS A 56 4.20 3.13 1.82
CA HIS A 56 3.45 4.26 1.28
C HIS A 56 3.73 4.46 -0.22
N ALA A 57 4.98 4.35 -0.65
CA ALA A 57 5.34 4.47 -2.07
C ALA A 57 4.66 3.38 -2.93
N VAL A 58 4.56 2.15 -2.41
CA VAL A 58 3.79 1.08 -3.06
C VAL A 58 2.32 1.47 -3.19
N MET A 59 1.72 2.01 -2.13
CA MET A 59 0.32 2.44 -2.19
C MET A 59 0.12 3.63 -3.14
N GLU A 60 1.06 4.57 -3.20
CA GLU A 60 1.06 5.65 -4.19
C GLU A 60 1.13 5.12 -5.62
N ASN A 61 1.93 4.08 -5.89
CA ASN A 61 1.98 3.44 -7.21
C ASN A 61 0.64 2.77 -7.56
N ILE A 62 0.00 2.09 -6.60
CA ILE A 62 -1.32 1.49 -6.79
C ILE A 62 -2.38 2.57 -7.07
N ILE A 63 -2.35 3.66 -6.30
CA ILE A 63 -3.25 4.80 -6.50
C ILE A 63 -2.97 5.46 -7.86
N SER A 64 -1.71 5.64 -8.23
CA SER A 64 -1.36 6.20 -9.53
C SER A 64 -1.84 5.34 -10.69
N ASP A 65 -1.79 4.02 -10.55
CA ASP A 65 -2.32 3.10 -11.56
C ASP A 65 -3.85 3.18 -11.65
N TYR A 66 -4.52 3.26 -10.49
CA TYR A 66 -5.95 3.53 -10.41
C TYR A 66 -6.30 4.84 -11.13
N GLU A 67 -5.67 5.96 -10.79
CA GLU A 67 -5.99 7.27 -11.38
C GLU A 67 -5.68 7.32 -12.88
N ASN A 68 -4.56 6.75 -13.33
CA ASN A 68 -4.16 6.83 -14.74
C ASN A 68 -5.00 5.94 -15.66
N HIS A 69 -5.39 4.76 -15.20
CA HIS A 69 -6.14 3.81 -16.02
C HIS A 69 -7.65 3.92 -15.78
N LEU A 70 -8.09 4.04 -14.53
CA LEU A 70 -9.49 3.87 -14.13
C LEU A 70 -10.34 5.13 -14.22
N GLU A 71 -9.75 6.34 -14.30
CA GLU A 71 -10.52 7.59 -14.39
C GLU A 71 -10.96 7.99 -15.82
N SER A 72 -10.60 7.23 -16.86
CA SER A 72 -11.09 7.50 -18.23
C SER A 72 -12.61 7.29 -18.36
N THR A 73 -13.31 8.29 -18.91
CA THR A 73 -14.77 8.31 -19.12
C THR A 73 -15.19 8.00 -20.57
N ALA A 74 -14.28 7.46 -21.39
CA ALA A 74 -14.59 7.14 -22.78
C ALA A 74 -15.69 6.07 -22.86
N GLN A 75 -16.74 6.33 -23.63
CA GLN A 75 -17.81 5.38 -23.86
C GLN A 75 -17.40 4.34 -24.92
N TRP A 76 -17.92 3.12 -24.82
CA TRP A 76 -17.69 2.08 -25.83
C TRP A 76 -18.21 2.52 -27.22
N GLU A 77 -17.42 2.24 -28.26
CA GLU A 77 -17.70 2.55 -29.66
C GLU A 77 -17.62 1.28 -30.53
N ALA A 78 -18.56 1.16 -31.47
CA ALA A 78 -18.63 0.02 -32.39
C ALA A 78 -17.59 0.11 -33.52
N GLY A 79 -16.91 -0.99 -33.83
CA GLY A 79 -15.88 -1.04 -34.87
C GLY A 79 -14.64 -0.17 -34.58
N HIS A 80 -14.43 0.19 -33.31
CA HIS A 80 -13.32 1.03 -32.86
C HIS A 80 -12.10 0.16 -32.54
N ALA A 81 -10.90 0.66 -32.85
CA ALA A 81 -9.66 -0.04 -32.55
C ALA A 81 -9.18 0.35 -31.14
N TYR A 82 -9.19 -0.62 -30.23
CA TYR A 82 -8.74 -0.46 -28.85
C TYR A 82 -7.36 -1.08 -28.65
N VAL A 83 -6.52 -0.40 -27.87
CA VAL A 83 -5.23 -0.91 -27.42
C VAL A 83 -5.32 -1.41 -25.98
N ALA A 84 -4.38 -2.27 -25.58
CA ALA A 84 -4.36 -2.79 -24.22
C ALA A 84 -4.11 -1.63 -23.23
N GLY A 85 -4.91 -1.56 -22.17
CA GLY A 85 -4.96 -0.45 -21.23
C GLY A 85 -6.10 0.54 -21.47
N ASP A 86 -6.80 0.47 -22.61
CA ASP A 86 -7.90 1.40 -22.88
C ASP A 86 -9.08 1.22 -21.92
N ILE A 87 -9.50 2.36 -21.37
CA ILE A 87 -10.69 2.69 -20.57
C ILE A 87 -12.03 2.71 -21.30
N VAL A 88 -13.00 1.82 -21.09
CA VAL A 88 -14.38 2.08 -21.58
C VAL A 88 -15.48 1.96 -20.52
N THR A 89 -16.50 2.82 -20.67
CA THR A 89 -17.79 2.71 -20.03
C THR A 89 -18.84 2.16 -21.01
N PRO A 90 -19.75 1.29 -20.55
CA PRO A 90 -20.82 0.77 -21.40
C PRO A 90 -21.75 1.85 -21.98
N THR A 91 -22.37 1.57 -23.12
CA THR A 91 -23.37 2.47 -23.72
C THR A 91 -24.58 2.68 -22.80
N THR A 92 -24.98 1.61 -22.10
CA THR A 92 -25.95 1.67 -21.00
C THR A 92 -25.18 1.60 -19.68
N GLN A 93 -25.07 2.74 -19.00
CA GLN A 93 -24.34 2.87 -17.74
C GLN A 93 -24.74 1.77 -16.76
N ASN A 94 -23.76 0.97 -16.33
CA ASN A 94 -23.97 -0.13 -15.42
C ASN A 94 -23.21 0.02 -14.09
N GLY A 95 -22.55 1.18 -13.89
CA GLY A 95 -21.75 1.49 -12.69
C GLY A 95 -20.35 0.86 -12.68
N TYR A 96 -19.92 0.25 -13.78
CA TYR A 96 -18.61 -0.38 -13.91
C TYR A 96 -17.81 0.19 -15.08
N ARG A 97 -16.49 0.04 -14.99
CA ARG A 97 -15.54 0.38 -16.06
C ARG A 97 -14.82 -0.89 -16.51
N TYR A 98 -14.48 -0.94 -17.79
CA TYR A 98 -13.82 -2.09 -18.39
C TYR A 98 -12.52 -1.68 -19.05
N VAL A 99 -11.48 -2.45 -18.76
CA VAL A 99 -10.15 -2.27 -19.34
C VAL A 99 -9.93 -3.26 -20.48
N CYS A 100 -9.41 -2.76 -21.59
CA CYS A 100 -8.95 -3.58 -22.70
C CYS A 100 -7.69 -4.33 -22.29
N VAL A 101 -7.72 -5.67 -22.31
CA VAL A 101 -6.60 -6.53 -21.96
C VAL A 101 -5.91 -7.09 -23.20
N THR A 102 -6.67 -7.30 -24.28
CA THR A 102 -6.13 -7.70 -25.59
C THR A 102 -6.55 -6.70 -26.63
N SER A 103 -5.57 -6.06 -27.26
CA SER A 103 -5.80 -5.07 -28.32
C SER A 103 -6.49 -5.69 -29.53
N GLY A 104 -7.36 -4.92 -30.17
CA GLY A 104 -8.13 -5.38 -31.32
C GLY A 104 -9.15 -4.34 -31.77
N THR A 105 -10.05 -4.76 -32.64
CA THR A 105 -11.24 -3.99 -33.04
C THR A 105 -12.48 -4.56 -32.35
N SER A 106 -13.27 -3.68 -31.73
CA SER A 106 -14.56 -4.02 -31.13
C SER A 106 -15.54 -4.53 -32.19
N HIS A 107 -16.61 -5.20 -31.75
CA HIS A 107 -17.61 -5.69 -32.67
C HIS A 107 -18.23 -4.55 -33.49
N ALA A 108 -18.54 -4.82 -34.76
CA ALA A 108 -18.88 -3.80 -35.74
C ALA A 108 -20.21 -3.07 -35.47
N THR A 109 -21.11 -3.65 -34.68
CA THR A 109 -22.48 -3.12 -34.50
C THR A 109 -23.10 -3.32 -33.13
N THR A 110 -22.56 -4.19 -32.28
CA THR A 110 -23.20 -4.57 -31.01
C THR A 110 -22.19 -4.57 -29.90
N GLU A 111 -22.56 -3.96 -28.79
CA GLU A 111 -21.78 -3.98 -27.58
C GLU A 111 -21.73 -5.39 -26.96
N PRO A 112 -20.62 -5.80 -26.31
CA PRO A 112 -20.59 -7.05 -25.58
C PRO A 112 -21.57 -7.05 -24.41
N ILE A 113 -21.96 -8.25 -23.97
CA ILE A 113 -22.77 -8.40 -22.77
C ILE A 113 -21.88 -8.15 -21.55
N TRP A 114 -21.94 -6.93 -21.04
CA TRP A 114 -21.23 -6.55 -19.83
C TRP A 114 -21.74 -7.30 -18.61
N LYS A 115 -20.81 -7.80 -17.80
CA LYS A 115 -21.12 -8.46 -16.53
C LYS A 115 -21.32 -7.40 -15.46
N THR A 116 -22.44 -7.44 -14.75
CA THR A 116 -22.83 -6.43 -13.76
C THR A 116 -23.03 -7.00 -12.35
N THR A 117 -23.05 -8.33 -12.23
CA THR A 117 -23.20 -9.04 -10.96
C THR A 117 -22.25 -10.23 -10.92
N TRP A 118 -21.88 -10.62 -9.70
CA TRP A 118 -21.19 -11.88 -9.44
C TRP A 118 -22.12 -13.05 -9.80
N SER A 119 -21.79 -13.83 -10.81
CA SER A 119 -22.52 -15.06 -11.17
C SER A 119 -21.53 -16.22 -11.26
N ALA A 120 -21.97 -17.42 -10.83
CA ALA A 120 -21.14 -18.62 -10.84
C ALA A 120 -20.76 -18.99 -12.28
N ALA A 121 -19.52 -18.70 -12.64
CA ALA A 121 -18.82 -19.00 -13.90
C ALA A 121 -19.47 -18.48 -15.23
N PRO A 122 -18.73 -17.71 -16.03
CA PRO A 122 -17.41 -17.14 -15.75
C PRO A 122 -17.55 -15.97 -14.75
N ASP A 123 -16.81 -16.03 -13.64
CA ASP A 123 -16.91 -15.11 -12.50
C ASP A 123 -16.62 -13.65 -12.90
N PHE A 124 -17.32 -12.71 -12.26
CA PHE A 124 -17.18 -11.27 -12.47
C PHE A 124 -15.72 -10.83 -12.21
N GLY A 125 -15.14 -10.08 -13.15
CA GLY A 125 -13.77 -9.57 -13.00
C GLY A 125 -12.62 -10.56 -13.25
N VAL A 126 -12.93 -11.85 -13.34
CA VAL A 126 -11.93 -12.92 -13.61
C VAL A 126 -11.94 -13.33 -15.08
N SER A 127 -13.08 -13.17 -15.74
CA SER A 127 -13.34 -13.81 -17.02
C SER A 127 -13.31 -12.83 -18.19
N ASP A 128 -12.71 -13.29 -19.29
CA ASP A 128 -12.53 -12.52 -20.51
C ASP A 128 -13.89 -12.22 -21.17
N ILE A 129 -14.23 -10.94 -21.30
CA ILE A 129 -15.38 -10.48 -22.08
C ILE A 129 -14.89 -10.26 -23.51
N THR A 130 -15.19 -11.22 -24.39
CA THR A 130 -14.79 -11.13 -25.80
C THR A 130 -15.73 -10.22 -26.58
N ASP A 131 -15.17 -9.25 -27.28
CA ASP A 131 -15.86 -8.27 -28.12
C ASP A 131 -15.15 -8.15 -29.47
N GLY A 132 -15.64 -8.88 -30.48
CA GLY A 132 -14.94 -8.99 -31.76
C GLY A 132 -13.57 -9.63 -31.59
N SER A 133 -12.50 -8.82 -31.69
CA SER A 133 -11.11 -9.22 -31.44
C SER A 133 -10.51 -8.64 -30.16
N VAL A 134 -11.26 -7.78 -29.46
CA VAL A 134 -10.88 -7.19 -28.18
C VAL A 134 -11.30 -8.10 -27.04
N ILE A 135 -10.50 -8.12 -25.97
CA ILE A 135 -10.87 -8.76 -24.71
C ILE A 135 -10.92 -7.69 -23.62
N TRP A 136 -12.07 -7.60 -22.95
CA TRP A 136 -12.32 -6.69 -21.85
C TRP A 136 -12.31 -7.42 -20.51
N LYS A 137 -11.86 -6.74 -19.45
CA LYS A 137 -12.04 -7.14 -18.05
C LYS A 137 -12.56 -5.99 -17.22
N GLU A 138 -13.23 -6.31 -16.12
CA GLU A 138 -13.63 -5.27 -15.16
C GLU A 138 -12.39 -4.68 -14.48
N ALA A 139 -12.41 -3.37 -14.33
CA ALA A 139 -11.22 -2.59 -14.11
C ALA A 139 -10.73 -2.64 -12.64
N LEU A 140 -11.62 -2.57 -11.64
CA LEU A 140 -11.26 -2.77 -10.23
C LEU A 140 -10.79 -4.20 -9.93
N SER A 141 -11.37 -5.19 -10.60
CA SER A 141 -10.95 -6.59 -10.47
C SER A 141 -9.58 -6.82 -11.09
N THR A 142 -9.26 -6.10 -12.17
CA THR A 142 -7.91 -6.09 -12.75
C THR A 142 -6.91 -5.50 -11.77
N LEU A 143 -7.22 -4.35 -11.16
CA LEU A 143 -6.41 -3.73 -10.10
C LEU A 143 -6.21 -4.69 -8.92
N LYS A 144 -7.29 -5.32 -8.44
CA LYS A 144 -7.21 -6.32 -7.36
C LYS A 144 -6.25 -7.45 -7.71
N ASN A 145 -6.35 -8.01 -8.93
CA ASN A 145 -5.46 -9.07 -9.39
C ASN A 145 -3.99 -8.61 -9.47
N GLN A 146 -3.72 -7.37 -9.92
CA GLN A 146 -2.37 -6.82 -9.96
C GLN A 146 -1.79 -6.61 -8.56
N VAL A 147 -2.63 -6.15 -7.62
CA VAL A 147 -2.25 -5.99 -6.22
C VAL A 147 -1.92 -7.34 -5.60
N GLU A 148 -2.74 -8.37 -5.82
CA GLU A 148 -2.50 -9.74 -5.34
C GLU A 148 -1.29 -10.42 -6.01
N ALA A 149 -0.93 -9.99 -7.22
CA ALA A 149 0.26 -10.45 -7.93
C ALA A 149 1.55 -9.71 -7.51
N ASN A 150 1.49 -8.80 -6.53
CA ASN A 150 2.62 -7.95 -6.11
C ASN A 150 3.24 -7.14 -7.26
N ALA A 151 2.42 -6.63 -8.17
CA ALA A 151 2.89 -5.92 -9.37
C ALA A 151 3.56 -4.56 -9.07
N TYR A 152 3.39 -4.00 -7.87
CA TYR A 152 3.79 -2.63 -7.52
C TYR A 152 5.02 -2.53 -6.60
N GLY A 153 5.72 -3.64 -6.35
CA GLY A 153 6.94 -3.68 -5.55
C GLY A 153 6.93 -4.78 -4.50
N THR A 154 7.67 -4.55 -3.40
CA THR A 154 7.79 -5.51 -2.29
C THR A 154 6.79 -5.18 -1.19
N TYR A 155 5.77 -6.00 -1.05
CA TYR A 155 4.77 -5.94 0.01
C TYR A 155 4.06 -7.29 0.13
N SER A 156 3.19 -7.44 1.12
CA SER A 156 2.28 -8.58 1.23
C SER A 156 0.84 -8.08 1.28
N VAL A 157 -0.06 -8.75 0.57
CA VAL A 157 -1.49 -8.44 0.62
C VAL A 157 -2.12 -9.10 1.82
N VAL A 158 -2.94 -8.35 2.55
CA VAL A 158 -3.79 -8.87 3.62
C VAL A 158 -5.07 -9.38 2.96
N SER A 159 -5.08 -10.65 2.56
CA SER A 159 -6.14 -11.25 1.73
C SER A 159 -7.51 -11.33 2.42
N ASP A 160 -7.56 -11.36 3.74
CA ASP A 160 -8.79 -11.33 4.54
C ASP A 160 -9.45 -9.94 4.56
N GLU A 161 -8.69 -8.88 4.29
CA GLU A 161 -9.19 -7.50 4.25
C GLU A 161 -9.27 -6.91 2.85
N THR A 162 -8.49 -7.44 1.91
CA THR A 162 -8.47 -6.98 0.52
C THR A 162 -9.60 -7.61 -0.26
N LYS A 163 -10.74 -6.92 -0.32
CA LYS A 163 -11.97 -7.42 -0.93
C LYS A 163 -12.89 -6.30 -1.37
N PHE A 164 -13.88 -6.68 -2.17
CA PHE A 164 -14.98 -5.76 -2.47
C PHE A 164 -15.87 -5.62 -1.24
N ILE A 165 -16.19 -4.38 -0.90
CA ILE A 165 -17.02 -4.05 0.26
C ILE A 165 -18.24 -3.25 -0.16
N LYS A 166 -19.27 -3.27 0.68
CA LYS A 166 -20.42 -2.38 0.57
C LYS A 166 -20.79 -1.85 1.95
N PHE A 167 -21.48 -0.73 1.96
CA PHE A 167 -22.03 -0.16 3.18
C PHE A 167 -23.53 -0.41 3.23
N LYS A 168 -23.97 -1.27 4.16
CA LYS A 168 -25.39 -1.53 4.39
C LYS A 168 -25.90 -0.64 5.53
N PRO A 169 -27.15 -0.12 5.44
CA PRO A 169 -27.76 0.59 6.56
C PRO A 169 -27.94 -0.35 7.75
N ASP A 170 -27.62 0.17 8.94
CA ASP A 170 -27.79 -0.49 10.23
C ASP A 170 -28.47 0.49 11.18
N GLY A 171 -29.80 0.55 11.08
CA GLY A 171 -30.59 1.59 11.74
C GLY A 171 -30.25 2.98 11.19
N ALA A 172 -29.72 3.86 12.05
CA ALA A 172 -29.27 5.20 11.67
C ALA A 172 -27.80 5.25 11.20
N ASN A 173 -27.06 4.14 11.28
CA ASN A 173 -25.65 4.05 10.92
C ASN A 173 -25.47 3.24 9.63
N PHE A 174 -24.23 3.16 9.15
CA PHE A 174 -23.82 2.27 8.08
C PHE A 174 -22.76 1.31 8.61
N LYS A 175 -22.83 0.05 8.19
CA LYS A 175 -21.83 -0.97 8.50
C LYS A 175 -21.18 -1.50 7.23
N GLU A 176 -19.87 -1.70 7.31
CA GLU A 176 -19.12 -2.44 6.29
C GLU A 176 -19.66 -3.87 6.26
N ASP A 177 -20.00 -4.32 5.06
CA ASP A 177 -20.37 -5.70 4.77
C ASP A 177 -19.61 -6.16 3.53
N ASP A 178 -19.43 -7.47 3.42
CA ASP A 178 -18.79 -8.05 2.26
C ASP A 178 -19.65 -7.84 1.01
N ALA A 179 -19.10 -7.20 -0.01
CA ALA A 179 -19.77 -7.12 -1.32
C ALA A 179 -19.46 -8.36 -2.20
N GLY A 180 -18.64 -9.29 -1.70
CA GLY A 180 -18.23 -10.51 -2.39
C GLY A 180 -19.16 -11.72 -2.20
N MET A 181 -19.23 -12.53 -3.27
CA MET A 181 -19.79 -13.89 -3.40
C MET A 181 -21.32 -14.10 -3.33
N ALA A 182 -22.13 -13.08 -3.06
CA ALA A 182 -23.59 -13.21 -3.14
C ALA A 182 -24.13 -12.68 -4.49
N ASP A 183 -25.00 -13.47 -5.12
CA ASP A 183 -25.65 -13.13 -6.39
C ASP A 183 -26.39 -11.79 -6.27
N GLY A 184 -26.04 -10.82 -7.12
CA GLY A 184 -26.68 -9.51 -7.19
C GLY A 184 -25.98 -8.35 -6.46
N ASP A 185 -24.91 -8.59 -5.72
CA ASP A 185 -24.18 -7.51 -5.05
C ASP A 185 -23.20 -6.78 -5.99
N PRO A 186 -23.20 -5.42 -6.00
CA PRO A 186 -22.33 -4.68 -6.89
C PRO A 186 -20.90 -4.56 -6.34
N ALA A 187 -19.91 -4.85 -7.18
CA ALA A 187 -18.49 -4.80 -6.84
C ALA A 187 -17.88 -3.41 -7.14
N THR A 188 -18.44 -2.35 -6.54
CA THR A 188 -18.11 -0.96 -6.88
C THR A 188 -17.05 -0.32 -5.99
N ILE A 189 -16.83 -0.88 -4.79
CA ILE A 189 -15.82 -0.39 -3.84
C ILE A 189 -14.84 -1.51 -3.56
N LEU A 190 -13.60 -1.33 -3.96
CA LEU A 190 -12.49 -2.23 -3.65
C LEU A 190 -11.72 -1.69 -2.44
N LYS A 191 -11.69 -2.46 -1.36
CA LYS A 191 -10.79 -2.23 -0.23
C LYS A 191 -9.49 -2.97 -0.46
N VAL A 192 -8.38 -2.27 -0.38
CA VAL A 192 -7.04 -2.85 -0.49
C VAL A 192 -6.30 -2.63 0.82
N THR A 193 -5.83 -3.71 1.43
CA THR A 193 -4.92 -3.65 2.57
C THR A 193 -3.61 -4.34 2.23
N ILE A 194 -2.50 -3.62 2.37
CA ILE A 194 -1.15 -4.13 2.21
C ILE A 194 -0.38 -4.05 3.53
N THR A 195 0.59 -4.94 3.71
CA THR A 195 1.48 -4.99 4.88
C THR A 195 2.94 -5.14 4.45
N ASN A 196 3.84 -4.59 5.26
CA ASN A 196 5.27 -4.86 5.16
C ASN A 196 5.68 -6.02 6.09
N GLU A 197 6.96 -6.42 6.04
CA GLU A 197 7.51 -7.50 6.88
C GLU A 197 7.54 -7.15 8.38
N GLU A 198 7.60 -5.87 8.73
CA GLU A 198 7.57 -5.39 10.11
C GLU A 198 6.15 -5.32 10.72
N GLY A 199 5.12 -5.61 9.93
CA GLY A 199 3.71 -5.57 10.34
C GLY A 199 3.06 -4.18 10.28
N GLY A 200 3.70 -3.22 9.62
CA GLY A 200 3.09 -1.96 9.21
C GLY A 200 2.01 -2.22 8.16
N ARG A 201 0.82 -1.64 8.34
CA ARG A 201 -0.37 -1.89 7.53
C ARG A 201 -0.90 -0.61 6.94
N LEU A 202 -1.29 -0.65 5.68
CA LEU A 202 -1.89 0.47 4.97
C LEU A 202 -3.13 0.00 4.23
N THR A 203 -4.22 0.74 4.39
CA THR A 203 -5.51 0.43 3.76
C THR A 203 -5.97 1.63 2.95
N SER A 204 -6.41 1.38 1.72
CA SER A 204 -7.06 2.38 0.86
C SER A 204 -8.36 1.81 0.28
N LEU A 205 -9.27 2.72 -0.05
CA LEU A 205 -10.53 2.41 -0.74
C LEU A 205 -10.49 2.99 -2.14
N PHE A 206 -10.82 2.14 -3.12
CA PHE A 206 -10.93 2.50 -4.52
C PHE A 206 -12.39 2.35 -4.93
N THR A 207 -12.96 3.38 -5.55
CA THR A 207 -14.36 3.41 -5.92
C THR A 207 -14.51 4.07 -7.27
N ILE A 208 -15.30 3.46 -8.15
CA ILE A 208 -15.69 4.12 -9.40
C ILE A 208 -16.76 5.16 -9.04
N THR A 209 -16.44 6.44 -9.19
CA THR A 209 -17.44 7.52 -9.13
C THR A 209 -18.01 7.78 -10.53
N ASP A 210 -19.34 7.82 -10.63
CA ASP A 210 -20.09 8.34 -11.80
C ASP A 210 -20.01 9.87 -11.86
#